data_AF-A0A956KLV3-F1
#
_entry.id   AF-A0A956KLV3-F1
#
_cell.length_a   1.000
_cell.length_b   1.000
_cell.length_c   1.000
_cell.angle_alpha   90.00
_cell.angle_beta   90.00
_cell.angle_gamma   90.00
#
_symmetry.space_group_name_H-M   'P 1'
#
loop_
_entity.id
_entity.type
_entity.pdbx_description
1 polymer ?
#
loop_
_entity_poly.entity_id
_entity_poly.type
_entity_poly.pdbx_seq_one_letter_code
_entity_poly.pdbx_strand_id
1 'polypeptide(L)'
;MARVRSLVLPAALALFAGFGPSACADDPDIAPGLEWEPCDHGRSYVDGVCDGPALLETWTEATNVCASMIAEETGSRWRLPTPDELSALILAHPEFDPARRWSNARSDDPEKKGHPIAIDHGGYPQDQDPGKKVRFRCVKD
;
A
#
# COMPACT_ATOMS: atom_id res chain seq x y z
N MET A 1 -55.37 -1.76 -33.57
CA MET A 1 -54.07 -1.51 -34.22
C MET A 1 -53.60 -0.11 -33.86
N ALA A 2 -52.30 0.03 -33.58
CA ALA A 2 -51.51 1.27 -33.42
C ALA A 2 -51.70 2.07 -32.11
N ARG A 3 -50.67 2.57 -31.42
CA ARG A 3 -49.22 2.29 -31.33
C ARG A 3 -48.77 3.09 -30.09
N VAL A 4 -48.24 2.43 -29.07
CA VAL A 4 -47.63 3.09 -27.90
C VAL A 4 -46.38 3.84 -28.39
N ARG A 5 -46.34 5.17 -28.20
CA ARG A 5 -45.13 5.97 -28.44
C ARG A 5 -44.38 6.10 -27.12
N SER A 6 -43.44 5.19 -26.89
CA SER A 6 -42.41 5.35 -25.87
C SER A 6 -41.57 6.58 -26.22
N LEU A 7 -41.62 7.60 -25.36
CA LEU A 7 -40.68 8.71 -25.34
C LEU A 7 -39.39 8.19 -24.69
N VAL A 8 -38.43 7.78 -25.53
CA VAL A 8 -37.07 7.47 -25.10
C VAL A 8 -36.34 8.80 -24.90
N LEU A 9 -36.03 9.16 -23.66
CA LEU A 9 -35.08 10.23 -23.37
C LEU A 9 -33.69 9.79 -23.87
N PRO A 10 -32.94 10.64 -24.59
CA PRO A 10 -31.52 10.38 -24.77
C PRO A 10 -30.84 10.67 -23.43
N ALA A 11 -30.47 9.62 -22.71
CA ALA A 11 -29.51 9.75 -21.62
C ALA A 11 -28.19 10.20 -22.24
N ALA A 12 -27.80 11.44 -21.96
CA ALA A 12 -26.49 11.96 -22.24
C ALA A 12 -25.46 11.08 -21.51
N LEU A 13 -24.77 10.21 -22.24
CA LEU A 13 -23.59 9.53 -21.72
C LEU A 13 -22.45 10.55 -21.73
N ALA A 14 -22.25 11.16 -20.56
CA ALA A 14 -21.11 12.02 -20.30
C ALA A 14 -19.81 11.21 -20.53
N LEU A 15 -18.99 11.73 -21.43
CA LEU A 15 -17.56 11.43 -21.49
C LEU A 15 -16.93 11.91 -20.17
N PHE A 16 -16.68 10.99 -19.26
CA PHE A 16 -15.59 11.14 -18.31
C PHE A 16 -14.71 9.89 -18.45
N ALA A 17 -13.69 10.01 -19.29
CA ALA A 17 -12.44 9.33 -19.07
C ALA A 17 -11.85 9.87 -17.75
N GLY A 18 -12.38 9.40 -16.63
CA GLY A 18 -11.76 9.55 -15.33
C GLY A 18 -10.70 8.46 -15.22
N PHE A 19 -9.53 8.70 -15.81
CA PHE A 19 -8.30 8.13 -15.30
C PHE A 19 -8.19 8.59 -13.85
N GLY A 20 -8.62 7.75 -12.91
CA GLY A 20 -8.00 7.74 -11.60
C GLY A 20 -6.95 6.64 -11.63
N PRO A 21 -5.69 6.90 -12.01
CA PRO A 21 -4.64 5.98 -11.61
C PRO A 21 -4.74 5.89 -10.09
N SER A 22 -4.98 4.68 -9.60
CA SER A 22 -4.85 4.39 -8.19
C SER A 22 -3.45 4.82 -7.80
N ALA A 23 -3.33 5.86 -6.98
CA ALA A 23 -2.08 6.57 -6.71
C ALA A 23 -1.06 5.74 -5.87
N CYS A 24 -1.03 4.42 -6.06
CA CYS A 24 -0.21 3.51 -5.27
C CYS A 24 -0.20 2.06 -5.77
N ALA A 25 -1.16 1.63 -6.61
CA ALA A 25 -1.26 0.22 -7.00
C ALA A 25 -0.34 -0.15 -8.18
N ASP A 26 -0.09 0.83 -9.06
CA ASP A 26 0.64 0.63 -10.31
C ASP A 26 1.42 1.90 -10.66
N ASP A 27 2.40 2.28 -9.85
CA ASP A 27 3.40 3.26 -10.28
C ASP A 27 4.58 2.50 -10.93
N PRO A 28 4.62 2.40 -12.27
CA PRO A 28 5.66 1.66 -12.96
C PRO A 28 7.05 2.28 -12.82
N ASP A 29 7.15 3.53 -12.37
CA ASP A 29 8.41 4.27 -12.23
C ASP A 29 9.09 4.01 -10.88
N ILE A 30 8.35 3.57 -9.85
CA ILE A 30 8.89 3.37 -8.49
C ILE A 30 9.42 1.94 -8.30
N ALA A 31 8.73 0.93 -8.84
CA ALA A 31 9.20 -0.45 -8.84
C ALA A 31 8.44 -1.29 -9.90
N PRO A 32 8.95 -1.40 -11.14
CA PRO A 32 8.27 -2.15 -12.18
C PRO A 32 8.16 -3.62 -11.79
N GLY A 33 6.93 -4.15 -11.83
CA GLY A 33 6.64 -5.55 -11.49
C GLY A 33 6.34 -5.81 -10.02
N LEU A 34 6.20 -4.77 -9.18
CA LEU A 34 5.67 -4.91 -7.83
C LEU A 34 4.22 -4.45 -7.77
N GLU A 35 3.37 -5.26 -7.14
CA GLU A 35 2.00 -4.89 -6.79
C GLU A 35 1.95 -4.58 -5.29
N TRP A 36 1.39 -3.42 -4.97
CA TRP A 36 1.27 -2.93 -3.60
C TRP A 36 -0.18 -2.99 -3.13
N GLU A 37 -0.38 -3.17 -1.82
CA GLU A 37 -1.67 -2.82 -1.24
C GLU A 37 -1.96 -1.32 -1.51
N PRO A 38 -3.21 -0.94 -1.81
CA PRO A 38 -3.53 0.45 -2.14
C PRO A 38 -3.37 1.38 -0.93
N CYS A 39 -3.55 0.86 0.28
CA CYS A 39 -3.46 1.65 1.50
C CYS A 39 -2.52 0.99 2.51
N ASP A 40 -2.14 1.74 3.55
CA ASP A 40 -1.58 1.12 4.76
C ASP A 40 -2.57 0.07 5.25
N HIS A 41 -2.05 -1.07 5.69
CA HIS A 41 -2.86 -2.20 6.07
C HIS A 41 -3.87 -1.81 7.16
N GLY A 42 -5.10 -2.33 7.04
CA GLY A 42 -6.24 -1.98 7.90
C GLY A 42 -7.04 -0.76 7.46
N ARG A 43 -6.56 0.06 6.51
CA ARG A 43 -7.35 1.12 5.88
C ARG A 43 -8.17 0.57 4.72
N SER A 44 -9.25 1.26 4.38
CA SER A 44 -10.07 0.95 3.20
C SER A 44 -9.75 1.90 2.07
N TYR A 45 -9.65 1.37 0.84
CA TYR A 45 -9.52 2.18 -0.35
C TYR A 45 -10.92 2.42 -0.95
N VAL A 46 -11.42 3.65 -0.87
CA VAL A 46 -12.77 4.03 -1.31
C VAL A 46 -12.66 5.28 -2.17
N ASP A 47 -13.26 5.27 -3.36
CA ASP A 47 -13.30 6.43 -4.27
C ASP A 47 -11.94 7.08 -4.56
N GLY A 48 -10.87 6.27 -4.66
CA GLY A 48 -9.53 6.76 -4.97
C GLY A 48 -8.74 7.27 -3.77
N VAL A 49 -9.30 7.18 -2.56
CA VAL A 49 -8.66 7.64 -1.33
C VAL A 49 -8.60 6.54 -0.28
N CYS A 50 -7.52 6.53 0.49
CA CYS A 50 -7.43 5.71 1.69
C CYS A 50 -8.23 6.38 2.80
N ASP A 51 -9.18 5.65 3.38
CA ASP A 51 -10.02 6.08 4.50
C ASP A 51 -9.91 5.11 5.68
N GLY A 52 -10.29 5.60 6.87
CA GLY A 52 -10.23 4.85 8.11
C GLY A 52 -8.83 4.75 8.74
N PRO A 53 -8.74 4.16 9.94
CA PRO A 53 -7.50 4.04 10.69
C PRO A 53 -6.59 2.95 10.11
N ALA A 54 -5.29 3.23 10.02
CA ALA A 54 -4.30 2.20 9.74
C ALA A 54 -4.09 1.32 10.97
N LEU A 55 -3.87 0.03 10.74
CA LEU A 55 -3.48 -0.90 11.79
C LEU A 55 -2.02 -0.61 12.20
N LEU A 56 -1.78 -0.69 13.51
CA LEU A 56 -0.45 -0.53 14.09
C LEU A 56 -0.06 -1.88 14.69
N GLU A 57 0.99 -2.48 14.15
CA GLU A 57 1.46 -3.79 14.60
C GLU A 57 2.94 -3.80 14.89
N THR A 58 3.38 -4.76 15.70
CA THR A 58 4.80 -5.07 15.83
C THR A 58 5.33 -5.60 14.50
N TRP A 59 6.65 -5.53 14.31
CA TRP A 59 7.27 -6.03 13.08
C TRP A 59 6.93 -7.50 12.80
N THR A 60 6.92 -8.34 13.85
CA THR A 60 6.61 -9.76 13.74
C THR A 60 5.16 -10.00 13.33
N GLU A 61 4.23 -9.28 13.95
CA GLU A 61 2.80 -9.33 13.60
C GLU A 61 2.59 -8.89 12.14
N ALA A 62 3.16 -7.74 11.73
CA ALA A 62 3.07 -7.22 10.37
C ALA A 62 3.65 -8.20 9.33
N THR A 63 4.80 -8.82 9.63
CA THR A 63 5.41 -9.84 8.77
C THR A 63 4.48 -11.04 8.58
N ASN A 64 3.86 -11.52 9.67
CA ASN A 64 2.95 -12.65 9.63
C ASN A 64 1.66 -12.31 8.87
N VAL A 65 1.12 -11.09 9.04
CA VAL A 65 -0.05 -10.61 8.29
C VAL A 65 0.25 -10.65 6.80
N CYS A 66 1.33 -10.01 6.33
CA CYS A 66 1.68 -10.06 4.92
C CYS A 66 1.90 -11.49 4.44
N ALA A 67 2.67 -12.31 5.17
CA ALA A 67 2.95 -13.69 4.77
C ALA A 67 1.69 -14.59 4.73
N SER A 68 0.63 -14.24 5.46
CA SER A 68 -0.65 -14.98 5.45
C SER A 68 -1.54 -14.64 4.25
N MET A 69 -1.27 -13.53 3.57
CA MET A 69 -1.98 -13.16 2.35
C MET A 69 -1.40 -13.96 1.19
N ILE A 70 -2.27 -14.66 0.46
CA ILE A 70 -1.93 -15.38 -0.76
C ILE A 70 -2.64 -14.67 -1.90
N ALA A 71 -1.89 -14.28 -2.94
CA ALA A 71 -2.51 -13.86 -4.19
C ALA A 71 -3.04 -15.12 -4.90
N GLU A 72 -4.34 -15.40 -4.78
CA GLU A 72 -4.95 -16.64 -5.29
C GLU A 72 -4.73 -16.84 -6.80
N GLU A 73 -4.62 -15.74 -7.55
CA GLU A 73 -4.49 -15.78 -9.01
C GLU A 73 -3.07 -16.11 -9.50
N THR A 74 -2.04 -15.66 -8.79
CA THR A 74 -0.64 -15.83 -9.20
C THR A 74 0.14 -16.81 -8.35
N GLY A 75 -0.37 -17.14 -7.15
CA GLY A 75 0.36 -17.86 -6.12
C GLY A 75 1.51 -17.04 -5.49
N SER A 76 1.65 -15.76 -5.84
CA SER A 76 2.66 -14.87 -5.26
C SER A 76 2.38 -14.65 -3.78
N ARG A 77 3.46 -14.57 -2.99
CA ARG A 77 3.38 -14.33 -1.54
C ARG A 77 3.59 -12.85 -1.27
N TRP A 78 2.66 -12.30 -0.51
CA TRP A 78 2.80 -10.97 0.04
C TRP A 78 3.89 -10.94 1.11
N ARG A 79 4.63 -9.84 1.16
CA ARG A 79 5.74 -9.62 2.09
C ARG A 79 5.76 -8.17 2.54
N LEU A 80 6.48 -7.90 3.63
CA LEU A 80 6.92 -6.53 3.89
C LEU A 80 7.89 -6.09 2.79
N PRO A 81 7.86 -4.81 2.38
CA PRO A 81 8.76 -4.27 1.38
C PRO A 81 10.19 -4.20 1.90
N THR A 82 11.16 -4.20 0.99
CA THR A 82 12.53 -3.86 1.32
C THR A 82 12.63 -2.37 1.70
N PRO A 83 13.69 -1.97 2.42
CA PRO A 83 13.96 -0.57 2.68
C PRO A 83 13.94 0.30 1.43
N ASP A 84 14.55 -0.17 0.34
CA ASP A 84 14.68 0.58 -0.90
C ASP A 84 13.33 0.74 -1.62
N GLU A 85 12.55 -0.34 -1.74
CA GLU A 85 11.20 -0.33 -2.30
C GLU A 85 10.30 0.67 -1.56
N LEU A 86 10.31 0.62 -0.23
CA LEU A 86 9.47 1.47 0.60
C LEU A 86 9.94 2.93 0.62
N SER A 87 11.26 3.17 0.58
CA SER A 87 11.81 4.52 0.52
C SER A 87 11.49 5.18 -0.82
N ALA A 88 11.62 4.45 -1.93
CA ALA A 88 11.21 4.93 -3.25
C ALA A 88 9.72 5.29 -3.28
N LEU A 89 8.87 4.41 -2.71
CA LEU A 89 7.43 4.66 -2.58
C LEU A 89 7.14 5.94 -1.78
N ILE A 90 7.76 6.11 -0.60
CA ILE A 90 7.52 7.29 0.25
C ILE A 90 7.98 8.58 -0.43
N LEU A 91 9.13 8.56 -1.11
CA LEU A 91 9.68 9.75 -1.78
C LEU A 91 8.84 10.19 -2.98
N ALA A 92 8.17 9.27 -3.66
CA ALA A 92 7.27 9.58 -4.77
C ALA A 92 5.86 9.98 -4.30
N HIS A 93 5.44 9.52 -3.12
CA HIS A 93 4.09 9.68 -2.58
C HIS A 93 4.10 10.46 -1.26
N PRO A 94 4.14 11.81 -1.30
CA PRO A 94 4.16 12.64 -0.09
C PRO A 94 2.90 12.50 0.78
N GLU A 95 1.79 11.96 0.26
CA GLU A 95 0.58 11.61 1.02
C GLU A 95 0.82 10.54 2.12
N PHE A 96 1.98 9.89 2.11
CA PHE A 96 2.39 8.94 3.12
C PHE A 96 3.00 9.57 4.39
N ASP A 97 3.20 10.90 4.41
CA ASP A 97 3.61 11.70 5.57
C ASP A 97 2.50 11.73 6.66
N PRO A 98 2.83 11.69 7.98
CA PRO A 98 4.15 11.54 8.61
C PRO A 98 4.47 10.16 9.17
N ALA A 99 3.70 9.14 8.77
CA ALA A 99 3.80 7.83 9.42
C ALA A 99 5.06 7.06 9.00
N ARG A 100 5.73 6.44 9.98
CA ARG A 100 6.73 5.40 9.70
C ARG A 100 6.05 4.12 9.22
N ARG A 101 6.75 3.32 8.42
CA ARG A 101 6.27 2.03 7.90
C ARG A 101 7.31 0.93 8.05
N TRP A 102 6.88 -0.27 8.45
CA TRP A 102 7.80 -1.41 8.54
C TRP A 102 8.36 -1.81 7.18
N SER A 103 9.67 -2.07 7.15
CA SER A 103 10.31 -2.82 6.07
C SER A 103 10.61 -4.25 6.53
N ASN A 104 11.03 -5.12 5.62
CA ASN A 104 11.46 -6.48 5.92
C ASN A 104 12.87 -6.56 6.54
N ALA A 105 13.55 -5.42 6.71
CA ALA A 105 14.93 -5.38 7.14
C ALA A 105 15.09 -5.37 8.66
N ARG A 106 16.29 -5.75 9.08
CA ARG A 106 16.74 -5.70 10.47
C ARG A 106 18.10 -5.02 10.54
N SER A 107 18.34 -4.33 11.64
CA SER A 107 19.59 -3.63 11.91
C SER A 107 20.78 -4.59 11.98
N ASP A 108 21.87 -4.21 11.35
CA ASP A 108 23.19 -4.84 11.41
C ASP A 108 24.12 -4.15 12.43
N ASP A 109 23.71 -3.00 12.97
CA ASP A 109 24.39 -2.30 14.06
C ASP A 109 24.59 -3.26 15.26
N PRO A 110 25.81 -3.36 15.81
CA PRO A 110 26.10 -4.33 16.87
C PRO A 110 25.30 -4.08 18.17
N GLU A 111 24.93 -2.84 18.48
CA GLU A 111 24.17 -2.48 19.67
C GLU A 111 22.67 -2.75 19.49
N LYS A 112 22.18 -2.68 18.24
CA LYS A 112 20.77 -2.86 17.88
C LYS A 112 20.54 -4.08 17.01
N LYS A 113 21.48 -5.03 16.99
CA LYS A 113 21.47 -6.12 16.02
C LYS A 113 20.15 -6.89 16.07
N GLY A 114 19.50 -6.99 14.91
CA GLY A 114 18.21 -7.66 14.79
C GLY A 114 17.00 -6.80 15.11
N HIS A 115 17.17 -5.55 15.55
CA HIS A 115 16.06 -4.61 15.67
C HIS A 115 15.38 -4.40 14.31
N PRO A 116 14.05 -4.35 14.26
CA PRO A 116 13.35 -4.11 13.00
C PRO A 116 13.57 -2.69 12.51
N ILE A 117 13.62 -2.54 11.19
CA ILE A 117 13.78 -1.24 10.53
C ILE A 117 12.41 -0.75 10.05
N ALA A 118 12.08 0.49 10.36
CA ALA A 118 10.97 1.21 9.74
C ALA A 118 11.51 2.36 8.89
N ILE A 119 10.88 2.64 7.77
CA ILE A 119 11.18 3.83 6.95
C ILE A 119 10.33 4.99 7.45
N ASP A 120 10.96 6.15 7.69
CA ASP A 120 10.26 7.37 8.07
C ASP A 120 9.69 8.15 6.88
N HIS A 121 8.99 9.24 7.14
CA HIS A 121 8.37 10.08 6.12
C HIS A 121 9.37 10.75 5.18
N GLY A 122 10.66 10.82 5.55
CA GLY A 122 11.73 11.30 4.69
C GLY A 122 12.33 10.21 3.79
N GLY A 123 11.84 8.97 3.88
CA GLY A 123 12.42 7.84 3.16
C GLY A 123 13.70 7.30 3.82
N TYR A 124 13.95 7.59 5.11
CA TYR A 124 15.14 7.13 5.80
C TYR A 124 14.87 5.93 6.71
N PRO A 125 15.75 4.92 6.72
CA PRO A 125 15.64 3.78 7.62
C PRO A 125 15.93 4.18 9.07
N GLN A 126 15.07 3.69 9.97
CA GLN A 126 15.14 3.96 11.41
C GLN A 126 15.02 2.65 12.18
N ASP A 127 16.01 2.33 13.01
CA ASP A 127 15.90 1.22 13.96
C ASP A 127 14.74 1.48 14.93
N GLN A 128 13.94 0.47 15.18
CA GLN A 128 12.85 0.54 16.15
C GLN A 128 13.01 -0.52 17.24
N ASP A 129 12.35 -0.28 18.35
CA ASP A 129 12.14 -1.32 19.36
C ASP A 129 11.25 -2.44 18.77
N PRO A 130 11.58 -3.74 18.96
CA PRO A 130 10.78 -4.85 18.44
C PRO A 130 9.31 -4.88 18.91
N GLY A 131 9.03 -4.33 20.10
CA GLY A 131 7.68 -4.20 20.65
C GLY A 131 6.96 -2.92 20.22
N LYS A 132 7.62 -2.03 19.48
CA LYS A 132 6.96 -0.84 18.92
C LYS A 132 5.89 -1.29 17.93
N LYS A 133 4.74 -0.62 17.96
CA LYS A 133 3.71 -0.78 16.93
C LYS A 133 3.82 0.35 15.90
N VAL A 134 3.92 -0.01 14.62
CA VAL A 134 4.08 0.90 13.48
C VAL A 134 3.14 0.45 12.36
N ARG A 135 2.81 1.36 11.44
CA ARG A 135 2.02 1.03 10.26
C ARG A 135 2.84 0.14 9.33
N PHE A 136 2.17 -0.54 8.43
CA PHE A 136 2.83 -1.32 7.40
C PHE A 136 1.94 -1.38 6.16
N ARG A 137 2.55 -1.82 5.07
CA ARG A 137 1.92 -2.10 3.80
C ARG A 137 2.60 -3.32 3.23
N CYS A 138 1.85 -4.22 2.63
CA CYS A 138 2.41 -5.40 1.97
C CYS A 138 2.65 -5.12 0.48
N VAL A 139 3.65 -5.82 -0.05
CA VAL A 139 4.01 -5.81 -1.48
C VAL A 139 4.14 -7.27 -1.95
N LYS A 140 3.89 -7.52 -3.24
CA LYS A 140 4.18 -8.79 -3.91
C LYS A 140 4.78 -8.55 -5.30
N ASP A 141 5.42 -9.59 -5.81
CA ASP A 141 6.02 -9.68 -7.14
C ASP A 141 5.09 -10.44 -8.12
#